data_AF-A0AAD9NTV6-F1
#
_entry.id   AF-A0AAD9NTV6-F1
#
_cell.length_a   1.000
_cell.length_b   1.000
_cell.length_c   1.000
_cell.angle_alpha   90.00
_cell.angle_beta   90.00
_cell.angle_gamma   90.00
#
_symmetry.space_group_name_H-M   'P 1'
#
loop_
_entity.id
_entity.type
_entity.pdbx_description
1 polymer ?
#
loop_
_entity_poly.entity_id
_entity_poly.type
_entity_poly.pdbx_seq_one_letter_code
_entity_poly.pdbx_strand_id
1 'polypeptide(L)'
;MEKACQMARKTCVTVTSNACWNNEDQSSLGLNSRWYDVCGNYDTTFDRRRSYAFIGAYAQEPAAFIYAKTGSSINSVNPATQTIGVHAMYWINANCIKRHNMDFKEVIIKDTMVDLKSALDSGVIDVAFLPENEADGYKKLGSVISCALTGPAFMIRKDMVNEMQWFDKAVKRLIRTRYFKRMCHDDETNYGM
;
A
#
# COMPACT_ATOMS: atom_id res chain seq x y z
N MET A 1 5.01 9.33 -13.67
CA MET A 1 4.84 10.74 -13.21
C MET A 1 5.11 11.75 -14.33
N GLU A 2 6.23 11.65 -15.05
CA GLU A 2 6.61 12.58 -16.12
C GLU A 2 5.55 12.82 -17.19
N LYS A 3 4.85 11.76 -17.65
CA LYS A 3 3.77 11.91 -18.63
C LYS A 3 2.60 12.75 -18.14
N ALA A 4 2.23 12.66 -16.86
CA ALA A 4 1.19 13.52 -16.30
C ALA A 4 1.62 15.00 -16.35
N CYS A 5 2.89 15.28 -16.02
CA CYS A 5 3.44 16.63 -16.10
C CYS A 5 3.48 17.17 -17.53
N GLN A 6 3.91 16.35 -18.49
CA GLN A 6 3.87 16.70 -19.92
C GLN A 6 2.44 17.00 -20.40
N MET A 7 1.46 16.18 -20.02
CA MET A 7 0.04 16.40 -20.37
C MET A 7 -0.52 17.70 -19.79
N ALA A 8 0.01 18.16 -18.66
CA ALA A 8 -0.35 19.41 -18.02
C ALA A 8 0.50 20.62 -18.46
N ARG A 9 1.51 20.42 -19.33
CA ARG A 9 2.52 21.43 -19.70
C ARG A 9 3.22 22.02 -18.46
N LYS A 10 3.59 21.14 -17.52
CA LYS A 10 4.34 21.47 -16.31
C LYS A 10 5.70 20.76 -16.33
N THR A 11 6.69 21.39 -15.71
CA THR A 11 7.99 20.78 -15.43
C THR A 11 7.92 20.10 -14.07
N CYS A 12 8.34 18.83 -14.00
CA CYS A 12 8.40 18.07 -12.75
C CYS A 12 9.78 17.46 -12.60
N VAL A 13 10.22 17.27 -11.36
CA VAL A 13 11.47 16.61 -11.01
C VAL A 13 11.14 15.48 -10.04
N THR A 14 11.74 14.31 -10.27
CA THR A 14 11.64 13.18 -9.35
C THR A 14 12.75 13.30 -8.30
N VAL A 15 12.38 13.19 -7.03
CA VAL A 15 13.31 13.19 -5.90
C VAL A 15 13.24 11.84 -5.21
N THR A 16 14.39 11.19 -5.01
CA THR A 16 14.47 9.94 -4.25
C THR A 16 14.60 10.26 -2.76
N SER A 17 13.65 9.77 -1.95
CA SER A 17 13.64 9.98 -0.50
C SER A 17 12.83 8.89 0.20
N ASN A 18 13.25 8.49 1.40
CA ASN A 18 12.48 7.64 2.31
C ASN A 18 11.57 8.45 3.26
N ALA A 19 11.53 9.78 3.13
CA ALA A 19 10.83 10.67 4.05
C ALA A 19 9.33 10.85 3.74
N CYS A 20 8.75 9.97 2.91
CA CYS A 20 7.40 10.14 2.39
C CYS A 20 6.31 9.77 3.39
N TRP A 21 6.52 8.76 4.23
CA TRP A 21 5.57 8.36 5.26
C TRP A 21 6.28 7.69 6.42
N ASN A 22 5.95 8.11 7.64
CA ASN A 22 6.36 7.48 8.88
C ASN A 22 5.12 6.95 9.60
N ASN A 23 5.11 5.66 9.95
CA ASN A 23 3.99 5.04 10.65
C ASN A 23 3.93 5.39 12.14
N GLU A 24 5.07 5.73 12.75
CA GLU A 24 5.15 6.01 14.19
C GLU A 24 4.42 7.31 14.54
N ASP A 25 4.67 8.37 13.78
CA ASP A 25 4.08 9.69 13.99
C ASP A 25 2.97 10.04 12.99
N GLN A 26 2.68 9.13 12.05
CA GLN A 26 1.69 9.30 10.98
C GLN A 26 1.94 10.58 10.15
N SER A 27 3.20 10.88 9.87
CA SER A 27 3.64 12.10 9.19
C SER A 27 4.54 11.83 7.97
N SER A 28 4.89 12.91 7.28
CA SER A 28 5.78 12.95 6.11
C SER A 28 6.73 14.13 6.26
N LEU A 29 7.98 13.85 6.63
CA LEU A 29 9.00 14.88 6.78
C LEU A 29 9.23 15.63 5.47
N GLY A 30 9.27 14.94 4.33
CA GLY A 30 9.55 15.57 3.04
C GLY A 30 8.39 16.42 2.51
N LEU A 31 7.13 16.00 2.70
CA LEU A 31 5.99 16.85 2.35
C LEU A 31 5.92 18.08 3.28
N ASN A 32 6.09 17.89 4.59
CA ASN A 32 6.01 18.96 5.58
C ASN A 32 7.15 19.99 5.40
N SER A 33 8.35 19.52 5.08
CA SER A 33 9.54 20.35 4.86
C SER A 33 9.65 20.88 3.42
N ARG A 34 8.65 20.59 2.58
CA ARG A 34 8.59 21.04 1.17
C ARG A 34 9.80 20.59 0.34
N TRP A 35 10.36 19.41 0.63
CA TRP A 35 11.40 18.79 -0.19
C TRP A 35 10.85 18.36 -1.56
N TYR A 36 9.56 18.04 -1.59
CA TYR A 36 8.79 17.71 -2.78
C TYR A 36 7.32 18.02 -2.52
N ASP A 37 6.55 18.19 -3.60
CA ASP A 37 5.13 18.51 -3.55
C ASP A 37 4.25 17.27 -3.39
N VAL A 38 4.76 16.09 -3.79
CA VAL A 38 4.00 14.86 -3.95
C VAL A 38 4.83 13.64 -3.54
N CYS A 39 4.23 12.75 -2.76
CA CYS A 39 4.66 11.37 -2.60
C CYS A 39 3.83 10.47 -3.52
N GLY A 40 4.47 9.76 -4.44
CA GLY A 40 3.81 8.80 -5.33
C GLY A 40 3.73 7.40 -4.75
N ASN A 41 2.78 6.60 -5.26
CA ASN A 41 2.62 5.18 -4.97
C ASN A 41 2.25 4.84 -3.51
N TYR A 42 1.29 5.60 -2.96
CA TYR A 42 0.73 5.33 -1.63
C TYR A 42 -0.76 5.04 -1.74
N ASP A 43 -1.20 3.92 -1.18
CA ASP A 43 -2.62 3.66 -0.95
C ASP A 43 -3.22 4.67 0.02
N THR A 44 -4.45 5.06 -0.25
CA THR A 44 -5.18 6.01 0.59
C THR A 44 -5.77 5.26 1.77
N THR A 45 -5.10 5.26 2.92
CA THR A 45 -5.63 4.67 4.16
C THR A 45 -6.33 5.71 5.03
N PHE A 46 -7.11 5.27 6.03
CA PHE A 46 -7.71 6.17 7.01
C PHE A 46 -6.66 7.02 7.74
N ASP A 47 -5.56 6.39 8.18
CA ASP A 47 -4.47 7.06 8.89
C ASP A 47 -3.82 8.13 8.01
N ARG A 48 -3.44 7.76 6.78
CA ARG A 48 -2.78 8.71 5.87
C ARG A 48 -3.71 9.86 5.46
N ARG A 49 -4.99 9.59 5.20
CA ARG A 49 -5.98 10.63 4.83
C ARG A 49 -6.27 11.60 5.99
N ARG A 50 -6.03 11.19 7.23
CA ARG A 50 -6.11 12.09 8.39
C ARG A 50 -5.03 13.16 8.34
N SER A 51 -3.81 12.81 7.93
CA SER A 51 -2.67 13.74 7.87
C SER A 51 -2.54 14.47 6.52
N TYR A 52 -2.80 13.77 5.42
CA TYR A 52 -2.54 14.23 4.06
C TYR A 52 -3.78 14.16 3.17
N ALA A 53 -3.73 14.84 2.03
CA ALA A 53 -4.70 14.67 0.96
C ALA A 53 -4.16 13.72 -0.11
N PHE A 54 -5.06 13.11 -0.86
CA PHE A 54 -4.74 12.17 -1.93
C PHE A 54 -5.41 12.61 -3.22
N ILE A 55 -4.67 12.55 -4.32
CA ILE A 55 -5.15 12.90 -5.66
C ILE A 55 -4.70 11.86 -6.68
N GLY A 56 -5.39 11.79 -7.81
CA GLY A 56 -4.95 10.98 -8.95
C GLY A 56 -4.77 9.50 -8.65
N ALA A 57 -5.70 8.87 -7.93
CA ALA A 57 -5.69 7.41 -7.80
C ALA A 57 -5.69 6.77 -9.20
N TYR A 58 -4.76 5.85 -9.44
CA TYR A 58 -4.49 5.30 -10.77
C TYR A 58 -4.58 3.79 -10.88
N ALA A 59 -4.73 3.10 -9.75
CA ALA A 59 -4.95 1.67 -9.67
C ALA A 59 -5.91 1.35 -8.51
N GLN A 60 -6.50 0.15 -8.53
CA GLN A 60 -7.19 -0.40 -7.38
C GLN A 60 -6.18 -1.08 -6.47
N GLU A 61 -6.43 -1.08 -5.17
CA GLU A 61 -5.65 -1.87 -4.24
C GLU A 61 -5.88 -3.37 -4.50
N PRO A 62 -4.82 -4.22 -4.41
CA PRO A 62 -5.02 -5.65 -4.38
C PRO A 62 -5.90 -6.04 -3.19
N ALA A 63 -6.73 -7.07 -3.35
CA ALA A 63 -7.42 -7.66 -2.21
C ALA A 63 -6.39 -8.19 -1.20
N ALA A 64 -6.66 -8.03 0.10
CA ALA A 64 -5.79 -8.58 1.14
C ALA A 64 -6.55 -9.58 2.02
N PHE A 65 -5.83 -10.62 2.43
CA PHE A 65 -6.37 -11.72 3.24
C PHE A 65 -5.32 -12.15 4.25
N ILE A 66 -5.76 -12.90 5.25
CA ILE A 66 -4.84 -13.60 6.15
C ILE A 66 -4.49 -14.94 5.49
N TYR A 67 -3.21 -15.29 5.50
CA TYR A 67 -2.68 -16.50 4.90
C TYR A 67 -1.93 -17.34 5.93
N ALA A 68 -2.04 -18.66 5.81
CA ALA A 68 -1.18 -19.62 6.50
C ALA A 68 -0.25 -20.30 5.50
N LYS A 69 0.82 -20.90 6.02
CA LYS A 69 1.71 -21.75 5.23
C LYS A 69 0.93 -22.91 4.59
N THR A 70 1.16 -23.18 3.30
CA THR A 70 0.60 -24.37 2.65
C THR A 70 1.11 -25.64 3.33
N GLY A 71 0.23 -26.61 3.57
CA GLY A 71 0.54 -27.81 4.34
C GLY A 71 0.43 -27.67 5.86
N SER A 72 0.20 -26.46 6.40
CA SER A 72 -0.11 -26.29 7.82
C SER A 72 -1.51 -26.81 8.18
N SER A 73 -1.70 -27.18 9.45
CA SER A 73 -3.00 -27.60 10.01
C SER A 73 -3.98 -26.44 10.25
N ILE A 74 -3.53 -25.19 10.12
CA ILE A 74 -4.33 -23.98 10.33
C ILE A 74 -5.34 -23.82 9.20
N ASN A 75 -6.64 -24.01 9.47
CA ASN A 75 -7.70 -23.91 8.44
C ASN A 75 -8.64 -22.72 8.64
N SER A 76 -8.49 -21.99 9.75
CA SER A 76 -9.26 -20.80 10.06
C SER A 76 -8.41 -19.81 10.85
N VAL A 77 -8.80 -18.55 10.80
CA VAL A 77 -8.21 -17.49 11.60
C VAL A 77 -8.76 -17.61 13.02
N ASN A 78 -7.87 -17.68 14.01
CA ASN A 78 -8.18 -17.62 15.44
C ASN A 78 -7.23 -16.64 16.13
N PRO A 79 -7.59 -15.35 16.22
CA PRO A 79 -6.71 -14.32 16.74
C PRO A 79 -6.24 -14.63 18.17
N ALA A 80 -7.11 -15.17 19.03
CA ALA A 80 -6.79 -15.43 20.44
C ALA A 80 -5.62 -16.40 20.66
N THR A 81 -5.31 -17.26 19.67
CA THR A 81 -4.26 -18.28 19.80
C THR A 81 -3.11 -18.10 18.82
N GLN A 82 -3.31 -17.33 17.74
CA GLN A 82 -2.36 -17.20 16.65
C GLN A 82 -1.50 -15.95 16.77
N THR A 83 -0.24 -16.06 16.36
CA THR A 83 0.64 -14.93 16.09
C THR A 83 0.50 -14.52 14.62
N ILE A 84 0.26 -13.23 14.36
CA ILE A 84 0.16 -12.68 13.01
C ILE A 84 1.39 -11.86 12.64
N GLY A 85 1.88 -12.04 11.42
CA GLY A 85 2.85 -11.13 10.82
C GLY A 85 2.19 -10.06 9.95
N VAL A 86 2.70 -8.83 10.02
CA VAL A 86 2.29 -7.70 9.16
C VAL A 86 3.49 -6.94 8.63
N HIS A 87 3.32 -6.24 7.50
CA HIS A 87 4.38 -5.40 6.93
C HIS A 87 4.29 -3.96 7.48
N ALA A 88 5.39 -3.41 7.99
CA ALA A 88 5.44 -2.12 8.68
C ALA A 88 4.88 -0.98 7.83
N MET A 89 5.43 -0.77 6.63
CA MET A 89 5.11 0.37 5.76
C MET A 89 3.93 0.17 4.81
N TYR A 90 3.30 -1.02 4.83
CA TYR A 90 2.27 -1.35 3.87
C TYR A 90 0.89 -0.96 4.39
N TRP A 91 -0.10 -0.87 3.50
CA TRP A 91 -1.46 -0.45 3.85
C TRP A 91 -2.20 -1.50 4.71
N ILE A 92 -1.71 -2.74 4.73
CA ILE A 92 -2.14 -3.89 5.54
C ILE A 92 -1.28 -4.06 6.81
N ASN A 93 -1.22 -3.01 7.62
CA ASN A 93 -0.41 -3.00 8.84
C ASN A 93 -1.23 -3.36 10.10
N ALA A 94 -0.57 -3.35 11.26
CA ALA A 94 -1.16 -3.63 12.56
C ALA A 94 -2.38 -2.74 12.89
N ASN A 95 -2.36 -1.46 12.50
CA ASN A 95 -3.49 -0.56 12.70
C ASN A 95 -4.72 -1.02 11.92
N CYS A 96 -4.55 -1.61 10.74
CA CYS A 96 -5.67 -2.17 10.02
C CYS A 96 -6.29 -3.38 10.76
N ILE A 97 -5.46 -4.33 11.19
CA ILE A 97 -5.91 -5.49 11.96
C ILE A 97 -6.72 -5.06 13.17
N LYS A 98 -6.23 -4.06 13.92
CA LYS A 98 -6.94 -3.46 15.06
C LYS A 98 -8.29 -2.84 14.68
N ARG A 99 -8.39 -2.13 13.54
CA ARG A 99 -9.67 -1.56 13.06
C ARG A 99 -10.72 -2.61 12.74
N HIS A 100 -10.31 -3.84 12.44
CA HIS A 100 -11.20 -4.97 12.20
C HIS A 100 -11.47 -5.80 13.46
N ASN A 101 -11.08 -5.32 14.64
CA ASN A 101 -11.25 -6.02 15.93
C ASN A 101 -10.66 -7.43 15.94
N MET A 102 -9.56 -7.63 15.23
CA MET A 102 -8.82 -8.89 15.23
C MET A 102 -7.67 -8.81 16.23
N ASP A 103 -7.94 -9.15 17.47
CA ASP A 103 -6.95 -9.11 18.55
C ASP A 103 -6.13 -10.40 18.56
N PHE A 104 -5.08 -10.42 17.75
CA PHE A 104 -4.14 -11.54 17.71
C PHE A 104 -3.35 -11.64 19.01
N LYS A 105 -3.02 -12.86 19.44
CA LYS A 105 -2.18 -13.16 20.61
C LYS A 105 -0.90 -12.33 20.58
N GLU A 106 -0.31 -12.20 19.41
CA GLU A 106 0.86 -11.38 19.16
C GLU A 106 0.86 -10.88 17.71
N VAL A 107 1.32 -9.64 17.50
CA VAL A 107 1.48 -9.03 16.18
C VAL A 107 2.96 -8.76 15.95
N ILE A 108 3.56 -9.49 15.02
CA ILE A 108 4.96 -9.33 14.62
C ILE A 108 5.04 -8.44 13.39
N ILE A 109 5.76 -7.33 13.50
CA ILE A 109 5.94 -6.37 12.41
C ILE A 109 7.26 -6.69 11.70
N LYS A 110 7.23 -6.75 10.36
CA LYS A 110 8.40 -6.92 9.50
C LYS A 110 8.57 -5.74 8.54
N ASP A 111 9.81 -5.40 8.25
CA ASP A 111 10.15 -4.24 7.41
C ASP A 111 10.02 -4.52 5.92
N THR A 112 10.19 -5.79 5.51
CA THR A 112 10.10 -6.21 4.12
C THR A 112 9.12 -7.37 3.94
N MET A 113 8.57 -7.49 2.73
CA MET A 113 7.68 -8.60 2.37
C MET A 113 8.43 -9.94 2.37
N VAL A 114 9.74 -9.93 2.08
CA VAL A 114 10.59 -11.12 2.13
C VAL A 114 10.74 -11.64 3.57
N ASP A 115 10.99 -10.74 4.52
CA ASP A 115 11.13 -11.13 5.94
C ASP A 115 9.80 -11.62 6.52
N LEU A 116 8.68 -11.04 6.08
CA LEU A 116 7.34 -11.47 6.47
C LEU A 116 7.04 -12.89 5.98
N LYS A 117 7.29 -13.15 4.70
CA LYS A 117 7.12 -14.47 4.08
C LYS A 117 8.04 -15.52 4.72
N SER A 118 9.31 -15.16 4.94
CA SER A 118 10.27 -16.03 5.64
C SER A 118 9.86 -16.37 7.07
N ALA A 119 9.29 -15.41 7.81
CA ALA A 119 8.75 -15.66 9.15
C ALA A 119 7.56 -16.65 9.12
N LEU A 120 6.70 -16.56 8.11
CA LEU A 120 5.59 -17.50 7.92
C LEU A 120 6.10 -18.91 7.57
N ASP A 121 7.09 -18.99 6.67
CA ASP A 121 7.65 -20.27 6.23
C ASP A 121 8.42 -21.00 7.33
N SER A 122 9.11 -20.26 8.19
CA SER A 122 9.85 -20.81 9.35
C SER A 122 8.95 -21.13 10.54
N GLY A 123 7.68 -20.69 10.53
CA GLY A 123 6.75 -20.87 11.65
C GLY A 123 7.00 -19.92 12.83
N VAL A 124 7.74 -18.82 12.61
CA VAL A 124 7.89 -17.74 13.59
C VAL A 124 6.56 -17.00 13.80
N ILE A 125 5.74 -16.92 12.75
CA ILE A 125 4.35 -16.47 12.80
C ILE A 125 3.44 -17.60 12.31
N ASP A 126 2.23 -17.67 12.85
CA ASP A 126 1.24 -18.68 12.45
C ASP A 126 0.56 -18.31 11.14
N VAL A 127 0.29 -17.01 10.97
CA VAL A 127 -0.38 -16.44 9.82
C VAL A 127 0.25 -15.10 9.43
N ALA A 128 0.13 -14.71 8.15
CA ALA A 128 0.56 -13.41 7.67
C ALA A 128 -0.61 -12.66 7.03
N PHE A 129 -0.65 -11.34 7.22
CA PHE A 129 -1.55 -10.48 6.46
C PHE A 129 -0.84 -10.04 5.18
N LEU A 130 -1.34 -10.50 4.02
CA LEU A 130 -0.68 -10.29 2.72
C LEU A 130 -1.68 -9.77 1.67
N PRO A 131 -1.24 -8.97 0.69
CA PRO A 131 -2.03 -8.73 -0.52
C PRO A 131 -2.03 -10.01 -1.37
N GLU A 132 -3.08 -10.19 -2.17
CA GLU A 132 -3.28 -11.42 -2.94
C GLU A 132 -2.15 -11.69 -3.94
N ASN A 133 -1.58 -10.65 -4.53
CA ASN A 133 -0.47 -10.77 -5.48
C ASN A 133 0.89 -11.13 -4.83
N GLU A 134 1.00 -11.09 -3.50
CA GLU A 134 2.22 -11.51 -2.77
C GLU A 134 2.07 -12.86 -2.09
N ALA A 135 0.92 -13.51 -2.26
CA ALA A 135 0.52 -14.68 -1.48
C ALA A 135 0.63 -16.01 -2.25
N ASP A 136 1.36 -16.04 -3.37
CA ASP A 136 1.61 -17.28 -4.10
C ASP A 136 2.30 -18.32 -3.21
N GLY A 137 1.85 -19.58 -3.31
CA GLY A 137 2.33 -20.66 -2.45
C GLY A 137 1.74 -20.69 -1.03
N TYR A 138 0.86 -19.77 -0.64
CA TYR A 138 0.22 -19.74 0.69
C TYR A 138 -1.28 -20.07 0.66
N LYS A 139 -1.79 -20.59 1.78
CA LYS A 139 -3.19 -20.94 1.95
C LYS A 139 -3.98 -19.75 2.48
N LYS A 140 -4.89 -19.22 1.66
CA LYS A 140 -5.81 -18.13 2.03
C LYS A 140 -6.77 -18.58 3.13
N LEU A 141 -6.98 -17.73 4.14
CA LEU A 141 -7.91 -17.94 5.25
C LEU A 141 -8.96 -16.83 5.29
N GLY A 142 -10.23 -17.22 5.39
CA GLY A 142 -11.33 -16.28 5.62
C GLY A 142 -11.68 -15.39 4.43
N SER A 143 -12.16 -14.19 4.73
CA SER A 143 -12.67 -13.22 3.76
C SER A 143 -11.70 -12.06 3.54
N VAL A 144 -11.96 -11.26 2.50
CA VAL A 144 -11.14 -10.09 2.17
C VAL A 144 -11.20 -9.06 3.30
N ILE A 145 -10.06 -8.46 3.62
CA ILE A 145 -9.92 -7.41 4.63
C ILE A 145 -9.55 -6.11 3.91
N SER A 146 -10.47 -5.15 3.88
CA SER A 146 -10.22 -3.84 3.29
C SER A 146 -9.55 -2.92 4.32
N CYS A 147 -8.35 -2.44 3.97
CA CYS A 147 -7.57 -1.54 4.81
C CYS A 147 -7.34 -0.16 4.19
N ALA A 148 -7.46 -0.08 2.86
CA ALA A 148 -7.40 1.14 2.08
C ALA A 148 -8.81 1.62 1.72
N LEU A 149 -8.94 2.94 1.57
CA LEU A 149 -10.13 3.60 1.03
C LEU A 149 -10.12 3.57 -0.49
N THR A 150 -8.92 3.68 -1.07
CA THR A 150 -8.64 3.54 -2.50
C THR A 150 -7.20 3.07 -2.66
N GLY A 151 -6.91 2.44 -3.79
CA GLY A 151 -5.57 2.04 -4.19
C GLY A 151 -4.56 3.17 -4.42
N PRO A 152 -3.43 2.84 -5.07
CA PRO A 152 -2.30 3.73 -5.18
C PRO A 152 -2.66 5.08 -5.80
N ALA A 153 -2.27 6.15 -5.09
CA ALA A 153 -2.48 7.52 -5.49
C ALA A 153 -1.28 8.40 -5.09
N PHE A 154 -1.45 9.70 -5.26
CA PHE A 154 -0.44 10.70 -4.95
C PHE A 154 -0.81 11.42 -3.65
N MET A 155 0.02 11.24 -2.62
CA MET A 155 -0.13 11.87 -1.32
C MET A 155 0.48 13.28 -1.36
N ILE A 156 -0.29 14.27 -0.93
CA ILE A 156 0.07 15.69 -0.92
C ILE A 156 -0.29 16.34 0.41
N ARG A 157 0.30 17.49 0.70
CA ARG A 157 -0.19 18.32 1.82
C ARG A 157 -1.62 18.81 1.54
N LYS A 158 -2.42 18.92 2.61
CA LYS A 158 -3.83 19.32 2.51
C LYS A 158 -4.04 20.75 2.01
N ASP A 159 -3.09 21.64 2.30
CA ASP A 159 -3.10 23.03 1.81
C ASP A 159 -2.93 23.13 0.29
N MET A 160 -2.33 22.11 -0.35
CA MET A 160 -2.04 22.10 -1.78
C MET A 160 -3.17 21.57 -2.67
N VAL A 161 -4.28 21.10 -2.10
CA VAL A 161 -5.34 20.40 -2.88
C VAL A 161 -5.82 21.23 -4.07
N ASN A 162 -6.02 22.53 -3.87
CA ASN A 162 -6.48 23.43 -4.94
C ASN A 162 -5.39 23.67 -5.99
N GLU A 163 -4.15 23.85 -5.57
CA GLU A 163 -3.00 24.07 -6.45
C GLU A 163 -2.67 22.83 -7.28
N MET A 164 -2.95 21.64 -6.77
CA MET A 164 -2.61 20.36 -7.41
C MET A 164 -3.74 19.77 -8.27
N GLN A 165 -4.84 20.49 -8.47
CA GLN A 165 -5.95 20.03 -9.33
C GLN A 165 -5.51 19.77 -10.78
N TRP A 166 -4.52 20.52 -11.29
CA TRP A 166 -3.99 20.28 -12.63
C TRP A 166 -3.35 18.89 -12.75
N PHE A 167 -2.67 18.44 -11.71
CA PHE A 167 -1.99 17.14 -11.68
C PHE A 167 -2.99 16.01 -11.58
N ASP A 168 -4.00 16.14 -10.70
CA ASP A 168 -5.13 15.21 -10.61
C ASP A 168 -5.83 15.02 -11.96
N LYS A 169 -6.17 16.12 -12.65
CA LYS A 169 -6.78 16.09 -13.99
C LYS A 169 -5.86 15.42 -15.01
N ALA A 170 -4.56 15.68 -14.96
CA ALA A 170 -3.60 15.09 -15.89
C ALA A 170 -3.44 13.58 -15.68
N VAL A 171 -3.36 13.13 -14.43
CA VAL A 171 -3.32 11.69 -14.09
C VAL A 171 -4.61 11.01 -14.54
N LYS A 172 -5.78 11.57 -14.23
CA LYS A 172 -7.09 11.03 -14.67
C LYS A 172 -7.22 10.93 -16.20
N ARG A 173 -6.56 11.81 -16.95
CA ARG A 173 -6.46 11.69 -18.42
C ARG A 173 -5.47 10.62 -18.83
N LEU A 174 -4.30 10.55 -18.19
CA LEU A 174 -3.26 9.58 -18.47
C LEU A 174 -3.76 8.14 -18.34
N ILE A 175 -4.48 7.81 -17.26
CA ILE A 175 -4.98 6.45 -17.01
C ILE A 175 -5.97 5.94 -18.07
N ARG A 176 -6.57 6.86 -18.84
CA ARG A 176 -7.49 6.52 -19.95
C ARG A 176 -6.78 6.28 -21.27
N THR A 177 -5.46 6.50 -21.34
CA THR A 177 -4.68 6.37 -22.58
C THR A 177 -4.27 4.91 -22.83
N ARG A 178 -4.07 4.56 -24.11
CA ARG A 178 -3.45 3.28 -24.48
C ARG A 178 -2.02 3.16 -23.97
N TYR A 179 -1.32 4.29 -23.82
CA TYR A 179 0.02 4.33 -23.26
C TYR A 179 0.04 3.77 -21.83
N PHE A 180 -0.87 4.24 -20.96
CA PHE A 180 -0.95 3.75 -19.58
C PHE A 180 -1.32 2.26 -19.54
N LYS A 181 -2.31 1.83 -20.34
CA LYS A 181 -2.69 0.41 -20.41
C LYS A 181 -1.53 -0.50 -20.84
N ARG A 182 -0.75 -0.07 -21.82
CA ARG A 182 0.44 -0.82 -22.26
C ARG A 182 1.50 -0.88 -21.17
N MET A 183 1.76 0.24 -20.48
CA MET A 183 2.70 0.26 -19.36
C MET A 183 2.30 -0.73 -18.27
N CYS A 184 1.02 -0.77 -17.88
CA CYS A 184 0.53 -1.77 -16.92
C CYS A 184 0.72 -3.21 -17.43
N HIS A 185 0.40 -3.47 -18.69
CA HIS A 185 0.57 -4.81 -19.28
C HIS A 185 2.03 -5.25 -19.36
N ASP A 186 2.92 -4.33 -19.72
CA ASP A 186 4.36 -4.59 -19.77
C ASP A 186 4.89 -4.86 -18.35
N ASP A 187 4.41 -4.13 -17.35
CA ASP A 187 4.79 -4.34 -15.94
C ASP A 187 4.29 -5.70 -15.40
N GLU A 188 3.03 -6.06 -15.67
CA GLU A 188 2.46 -7.38 -15.34
C GLU A 188 3.30 -8.52 -15.96
N THR A 189 3.64 -8.37 -17.25
CA THR A 189 4.38 -9.40 -18.00
C THR A 189 5.83 -9.55 -17.54
N ASN A 190 6.50 -8.44 -17.23
CA ASN A 190 7.93 -8.45 -16.91
C ASN A 190 8.22 -8.68 -15.42
N TYR A 191 7.29 -8.32 -14.53
CA TYR A 191 7.53 -8.32 -13.09
C TYR A 191 6.48 -9.08 -12.27
N GLY A 192 5.45 -9.65 -12.91
CA GLY A 192 4.44 -10.47 -12.23
C GLY A 192 3.59 -9.68 -11.21
N MET A 193 3.48 -8.36 -11.40
CA MET A 193 2.68 -7.47 -10.55
C MET A 193 1.19 -7.57 -10.85
#